data_AF-A3JEB4-F1
#
_entry.id   AF-A3JEB4-F1
#
_cell.length_a   1.000
_cell.length_b   1.000
_cell.length_c   1.000
_cell.angle_alpha   90.00
_cell.angle_beta   90.00
_cell.angle_gamma   90.00
#
_symmetry.space_group_name_H-M   'P 1'
#
loop_
_entity.id
_entity.type
_entity.pdbx_description
1 polymer ?
#
loop_
_entity_poly.entity_id
_entity_poly.type
_entity_poly.pdbx_seq_one_letter_code
_entity_poly.pdbx_strand_id
1 'polypeptide(L)'
;MAKVMTLKNTGYRYQVCSGLLKTDIGMRRKVTNFIKTQQNYMEPNQVTDMANERFESVWDAIEDTPEEALNMRLRSELMIQITRRVKEWDVTQKEAAQRLGITQPRLNDLLNGRINKFGLDALVNLTGPAHFHVELALKDEEAAVV
;
A
#
# COMPACT_ATOMS: atom_id res chain seq x y z
N MET A 1 -0.20 7.72 -15.40
CA MET A 1 1.22 7.52 -15.03
C MET A 1 1.42 7.78 -13.55
N ALA A 2 1.81 6.77 -12.76
CA ALA A 2 2.13 6.97 -11.35
C ALA A 2 3.44 7.75 -11.24
N LYS A 3 3.42 8.92 -10.61
CA LYS A 3 4.62 9.74 -10.41
C LYS A 3 5.44 9.10 -9.30
N VAL A 4 6.57 8.48 -9.62
CA VAL A 4 7.51 8.03 -8.59
C VAL A 4 8.14 9.30 -7.98
N MET A 5 7.79 9.64 -6.74
CA MET A 5 8.46 10.73 -6.03
C MET A 5 9.74 10.16 -5.43
N THR A 6 10.87 10.46 -6.07
CA THR A 6 12.20 10.13 -5.53
C THR A 6 12.56 11.22 -4.52
N LEU A 7 12.51 10.90 -3.22
CA LEU A 7 13.07 11.79 -2.20
C LEU A 7 14.59 11.67 -2.28
N LYS A 8 15.25 12.70 -2.79
CA LYS A 8 16.71 12.81 -2.77
C LYS A 8 17.09 13.55 -1.50
N ASN A 9 17.50 12.84 -0.46
CA ASN A 9 18.23 13.42 0.65
C ASN A 9 19.55 12.66 0.74
N THR A 10 20.67 13.39 0.55
CA THR A 10 22.05 12.95 0.83
C THR A 10 22.33 11.43 0.72
N GLY A 11 22.34 10.91 -0.52
CA GLY A 11 22.84 9.57 -0.83
C GLY A 11 21.83 8.42 -0.86
N TYR A 12 20.58 8.62 -0.41
CA TYR A 12 19.58 7.53 -0.37
C TYR A 12 18.38 7.82 -1.27
N ARG A 13 18.01 6.85 -2.13
CA ARG A 13 16.82 6.91 -3.00
C ARG A 13 15.73 6.04 -2.41
N TYR A 14 14.77 6.68 -1.73
CA TYR A 14 13.54 6.00 -1.35
C TYR A 14 12.52 6.06 -2.49
N GLN A 15 11.96 4.90 -2.86
CA GLN A 15 10.99 4.77 -3.95
C GLN A 15 9.60 4.61 -3.33
N VAL A 16 8.93 5.74 -3.07
CA VAL A 16 7.57 5.72 -2.52
C VAL A 16 6.56 5.93 -3.65
N CYS A 17 5.62 5.00 -3.80
CA CYS A 17 4.50 5.13 -4.71
C CYS A 17 3.68 6.38 -4.34
N SER A 18 3.73 7.46 -5.14
CA SER A 18 3.07 8.73 -4.78
C SER A 18 1.54 8.62 -4.69
N GLY A 19 0.95 7.50 -5.13
CA GLY A 19 -0.48 7.24 -5.02
C GLY A 19 -0.92 6.96 -3.58
N LEU A 20 -0.10 6.24 -2.80
CA LEU A 20 -0.45 5.83 -1.43
C LEU A 20 -0.35 6.97 -0.41
N LEU A 21 0.50 7.97 -0.66
CA LEU A 21 0.78 9.06 0.30
C LEU A 21 -0.22 10.21 0.28
N LYS A 22 -1.03 10.35 -0.78
CA LYS A 22 -1.80 11.59 -1.01
C LYS A 22 -3.15 11.63 -0.32
N THR A 23 -3.64 10.50 0.18
CA THR A 23 -5.06 10.39 0.50
C THR A 23 -5.39 9.61 1.76
N ASP A 24 -4.43 9.04 2.50
CA ASP A 24 -4.68 8.50 3.84
C ASP A 24 -3.81 9.23 4.88
N ILE A 25 -4.46 9.97 5.80
CA ILE A 25 -3.79 10.80 6.80
C ILE A 25 -3.02 9.93 7.81
N GLY A 26 -3.54 8.75 8.14
CA GLY A 26 -2.88 7.79 9.02
C GLY A 26 -1.62 7.23 8.38
N MET A 27 -1.72 6.82 7.11
CA MET A 27 -0.60 6.32 6.32
C MET A 27 0.49 7.38 6.12
N ARG A 28 0.09 8.62 5.84
CA ARG A 28 1.02 9.75 5.73
C ARG A 28 1.76 10.00 7.05
N ARG A 29 1.09 9.86 8.19
CA ARG A 29 1.70 10.01 9.52
C ARG A 29 2.67 8.86 9.82
N LYS A 30 2.31 7.60 9.52
CA LYS A 30 3.21 6.45 9.66
C LYS A 30 4.46 6.58 8.78
N VAL A 31 4.31 6.92 7.50
CA VAL A 31 5.46 7.14 6.59
C VAL A 31 6.31 8.34 7.04
N THR A 32 5.68 9.44 7.46
CA THR A 32 6.43 10.61 7.96
C THR A 32 7.17 10.28 9.25
N ASN A 33 6.57 9.48 10.13
CA ASN A 33 7.22 9.01 11.35
C ASN A 33 8.36 8.05 11.03
N PHE A 34 8.18 7.08 10.12
CA PHE A 34 9.25 6.20 9.66
C PHE A 34 10.45 7.00 9.12
N ILE A 35 10.20 7.97 8.23
CA ILE A 35 11.26 8.86 7.70
C ILE A 35 11.93 9.67 8.82
N LYS A 36 11.16 10.19 9.79
CA LYS A 36 11.69 10.96 10.93
C LYS A 36 12.46 10.09 11.92
N THR A 37 12.02 8.87 12.19
CA THR A 37 12.70 7.90 13.05
C THR A 37 14.06 7.58 12.45
N GLN A 38 14.13 7.28 11.15
CA GLN A 38 15.41 7.06 10.44
C GLN A 38 16.32 8.32 10.44
N GLN A 39 15.76 9.53 10.60
CA GLN A 39 16.53 10.78 10.64
C GLN A 39 16.97 11.22 12.05
N ASN A 40 16.30 10.76 13.12
CA ASN A 40 16.58 11.12 14.52
C ASN A 40 17.64 10.23 15.21
N TYR A 41 18.16 9.19 14.55
CA TYR A 41 19.27 8.36 15.02
C TYR A 41 20.66 8.91 14.63
N MET A 42 20.78 10.18 14.24
CA MET A 42 22.07 10.83 13.98
C MET A 42 22.58 11.61 15.19
N GLU A 43 23.07 10.89 16.21
CA GLU A 43 24.06 11.40 17.19
C GLU A 43 25.47 11.03 16.67
N PRO A 44 26.49 11.92 16.67
CA PRO A 44 27.61 11.84 15.73
C PRO A 44 28.71 10.81 16.04
N ASN A 45 28.53 9.85 16.95
CA ASN A 45 29.67 9.08 17.45
C ASN A 45 29.39 7.62 17.84
N GLN A 46 28.53 6.91 17.12
CA GLN A 46 28.45 5.44 17.21
C GLN A 46 28.51 4.82 15.80
N VAL A 47 29.69 4.30 15.45
CA VAL A 47 29.87 3.42 14.30
C VAL A 47 29.50 2.01 14.74
N THR A 48 28.27 1.58 14.47
CA THR A 48 27.88 0.16 14.47
C THR A 48 26.76 -0.07 13.46
N ASP A 49 27.15 -0.55 12.27
CA ASP A 49 26.50 -1.65 11.53
C ASP A 49 24.96 -1.73 11.48
N MET A 50 24.25 -0.61 11.29
CA MET A 50 22.85 -0.63 10.83
C MET A 50 22.80 -0.54 9.31
N ALA A 51 23.54 -1.44 8.66
CA ALA A 51 23.66 -1.48 7.22
C ALA A 51 22.40 -2.09 6.59
N ASN A 52 21.52 -1.22 6.09
CA ASN A 52 20.75 -1.50 4.89
C ASN A 52 19.75 -2.66 5.02
N GLU A 53 18.82 -2.58 5.99
CA GLU A 53 17.62 -3.41 6.01
C GLU A 53 16.80 -3.13 4.75
N ARG A 54 16.98 -3.96 3.73
CA ARG A 54 16.13 -3.99 2.54
C ARG A 54 14.89 -4.77 2.91
N PHE A 55 13.83 -4.05 3.22
CA PHE A 55 12.50 -4.64 3.34
C PHE A 55 12.01 -5.11 1.96
N GLU A 56 11.49 -6.32 1.87
CA GLU A 56 10.92 -6.86 0.63
C GLU A 56 9.69 -6.06 0.17
N SER A 57 9.00 -5.42 1.11
CA SER A 57 7.89 -4.51 0.85
C SER A 57 7.92 -3.27 1.76
N VAL A 58 7.41 -2.17 1.22
CA VAL A 58 7.22 -0.90 1.95
C VAL A 58 6.40 -1.09 3.23
N TRP A 59 5.51 -2.09 3.26
CA TRP A 59 4.68 -2.41 4.42
C TRP A 59 5.45 -3.08 5.55
N ASP A 60 6.49 -3.87 5.24
CA ASP A 60 7.31 -4.54 6.26
C ASP A 60 8.16 -3.51 7.04
N ALA A 61 8.36 -2.33 6.46
CA ALA A 61 9.04 -1.21 7.09
C ALA A 61 8.09 -0.30 7.92
N ILE A 62 6.78 -0.40 7.70
CA ILE A 62 5.79 0.57 8.23
C ILE A 62 4.87 -0.03 9.28
N GLU A 63 4.53 -1.31 9.15
CA GLU A 63 3.62 -1.99 10.07
C GLU A 63 4.38 -2.63 11.22
N ASP A 64 3.70 -2.75 12.37
CA ASP A 64 4.32 -3.19 13.61
C ASP A 64 4.52 -4.72 13.64
N THR A 65 3.76 -5.46 12.82
CA THR A 65 3.86 -6.92 12.71
C THR A 65 3.90 -7.42 11.25
N PRO A 66 4.53 -8.58 10.99
CA PRO A 66 4.54 -9.21 9.67
C PRO A 66 3.13 -9.51 9.13
N GLU A 67 2.18 -9.89 10.00
CA GLU A 67 0.80 -10.18 9.63
C GLU A 67 0.06 -8.92 9.16
N GLU A 68 0.27 -7.79 9.85
CA GLU A 68 -0.29 -6.49 9.44
C GLU A 68 0.31 -6.03 8.11
N ALA A 69 1.63 -6.19 7.95
CA ALA A 69 2.32 -5.87 6.70
C ALA A 69 1.80 -6.71 5.52
N LEU A 70 1.61 -8.02 5.70
CA LEU A 70 0.99 -8.90 4.71
C LEU A 70 -0.44 -8.47 4.37
N ASN A 71 -1.23 -8.14 5.39
CA ASN A 71 -2.61 -7.71 5.19
C ASN A 71 -2.66 -6.42 4.36
N MET A 72 -1.81 -5.45 4.66
CA MET A 72 -1.72 -4.20 3.91
C MET A 72 -1.19 -4.40 2.50
N ARG A 73 -0.20 -5.28 2.30
CA ARG A 73 0.27 -5.69 0.97
C ARG A 73 -0.90 -6.15 0.10
N LEU A 74 -1.64 -7.17 0.56
CA LEU A 74 -2.74 -7.78 -0.18
C LEU A 74 -3.87 -6.76 -0.46
N ARG A 75 -4.27 -5.98 0.55
CA ARG A 75 -5.29 -4.94 0.36
C ARG A 75 -4.85 -3.88 -0.64
N SER A 76 -3.59 -3.45 -0.59
CA SER A 76 -3.07 -2.40 -1.47
C SER A 76 -3.06 -2.87 -2.92
N GLU A 77 -2.65 -4.11 -3.17
CA GLU A 77 -2.63 -4.70 -4.52
C GLU A 77 -4.05 -4.78 -5.10
N LEU A 78 -5.00 -5.36 -4.37
CA LEU A 78 -6.40 -5.45 -4.81
C LEU A 78 -6.99 -4.06 -5.09
N MET A 79 -6.80 -3.11 -4.18
CA MET A 79 -7.32 -1.75 -4.34
C MET A 79 -6.74 -1.05 -5.58
N ILE A 80 -5.45 -1.22 -5.86
CA ILE A 80 -4.80 -0.68 -7.06
C ILE A 80 -5.41 -1.29 -8.33
N GLN A 81 -5.54 -2.62 -8.39
CA GLN A 81 -6.07 -3.31 -9.56
C GLN A 81 -7.53 -2.94 -9.84
N ILE A 82 -8.38 -2.95 -8.80
CA ILE A 82 -9.79 -2.56 -8.92
C ILE A 82 -9.89 -1.09 -9.35
N THR A 83 -9.10 -0.19 -8.76
CA THR A 83 -9.11 1.24 -9.13
C THR A 83 -8.69 1.46 -10.58
N ARG A 84 -7.72 0.69 -11.09
CA ARG A 84 -7.33 0.76 -12.51
C ARG A 84 -8.47 0.30 -13.41
N ARG A 85 -9.07 -0.86 -13.12
CA ARG A 85 -10.21 -1.39 -13.87
C ARG A 85 -11.40 -0.42 -13.91
N VAL A 86 -11.73 0.20 -12.79
CA VAL A 86 -12.80 1.20 -12.75
C VAL A 86 -12.50 2.40 -13.66
N LYS A 87 -11.24 2.83 -13.72
CA LYS A 87 -10.83 3.94 -14.60
C LYS A 87 -10.84 3.56 -16.07
N GLU A 88 -10.63 2.29 -16.40
CA GLU A 88 -10.72 1.76 -17.78
C GLU A 88 -12.15 1.73 -18.32
N TRP A 89 -13.17 1.73 -17.45
CA TRP A 89 -14.56 1.74 -17.90
C TRP A 89 -15.00 3.04 -18.56
N ASP A 90 -14.30 4.15 -18.31
CA ASP A 90 -14.60 5.48 -18.84
C ASP A 90 -16.07 5.92 -18.64
N VAL A 91 -16.61 5.64 -17.46
CA VAL A 91 -17.99 5.99 -17.07
C VAL A 91 -18.02 6.91 -15.85
N THR A 92 -19.18 7.49 -15.59
CA THR A 92 -19.40 8.31 -14.38
C THR A 92 -19.17 7.49 -13.11
N GLN A 93 -18.78 8.16 -12.02
CA GLN A 93 -18.63 7.48 -10.72
C GLN A 93 -19.93 6.82 -10.25
N LYS A 94 -21.09 7.41 -10.56
CA LYS A 94 -22.39 6.81 -10.24
C LYS A 94 -22.59 5.46 -10.93
N GLU A 95 -22.25 5.40 -12.21
CA GLU A 95 -22.37 4.16 -12.98
C GLU A 95 -21.33 3.13 -12.56
N ALA A 96 -20.07 3.53 -12.33
CA ALA A 96 -19.05 2.64 -11.79
C ALA A 96 -19.44 2.05 -10.43
N ALA A 97 -20.06 2.84 -9.56
CA ALA A 97 -20.54 2.39 -8.25
C ALA A 97 -21.65 1.34 -8.41
N GLN A 98 -22.58 1.55 -9.35
CA GLN A 98 -23.63 0.58 -9.68
C GLN A 98 -23.05 -0.72 -10.25
N ARG A 99 -22.10 -0.64 -11.19
CA ARG A 99 -21.41 -1.82 -11.75
C ARG A 99 -20.71 -2.64 -10.67
N LEU A 100 -20.07 -1.97 -9.71
CA LEU A 100 -19.42 -2.62 -8.57
C LEU A 100 -20.40 -3.07 -7.47
N GLY A 101 -21.68 -2.72 -7.54
CA GLY A 101 -22.66 -3.03 -6.49
C GLY A 101 -22.44 -2.29 -5.17
N ILE A 102 -21.81 -1.11 -5.19
CA ILE A 102 -21.52 -0.30 -4.00
C ILE A 102 -22.13 1.10 -4.08
N THR A 103 -22.13 1.82 -2.96
CA THR A 103 -22.56 3.21 -2.92
C THR A 103 -21.52 4.14 -3.53
N GLN A 104 -21.94 5.30 -4.04
CA GLN A 104 -21.02 6.31 -4.57
C GLN A 104 -20.00 6.82 -3.53
N PRO A 105 -20.34 7.09 -2.26
CA PRO A 105 -19.35 7.45 -1.26
C PRO A 105 -18.29 6.35 -1.05
N ARG A 106 -18.71 5.08 -1.08
CA ARG A 106 -17.79 3.95 -0.97
C ARG A 106 -16.86 3.86 -2.17
N LEU A 107 -17.36 4.09 -3.39
CA LEU A 107 -16.52 4.20 -4.57
C LEU A 107 -15.52 5.36 -4.44
N ASN A 108 -15.95 6.51 -3.92
CA ASN A 108 -15.06 7.64 -3.72
C ASN A 108 -13.93 7.32 -2.73
N ASP A 109 -14.24 6.59 -1.65
CA ASP A 109 -13.22 6.09 -0.72
C ASP A 109 -12.22 5.14 -1.41
N LEU A 110 -12.71 4.25 -2.29
CA LEU A 110 -11.88 3.34 -3.10
C LEU A 110 -10.95 4.10 -4.05
N LEU A 111 -11.50 5.01 -4.86
CA LEU A 111 -10.74 5.79 -5.85
C LEU A 111 -9.73 6.74 -5.22
N ASN A 112 -10.02 7.21 -4.00
CA ASN A 112 -9.07 7.96 -3.18
C ASN A 112 -8.14 7.07 -2.37
N GLY A 113 -8.10 5.75 -2.53
CA GLY A 113 -7.11 4.91 -1.85
C GLY A 113 -7.24 4.91 -0.31
N ARG A 114 -8.45 5.07 0.24
CA ARG A 114 -8.70 5.04 1.70
C ARG A 114 -8.63 3.61 2.22
N ILE A 115 -7.45 2.98 2.14
CA ILE A 115 -7.21 1.56 2.39
C ILE A 115 -7.72 1.08 3.76
N ASN A 116 -7.59 1.92 4.80
CA ASN A 116 -8.05 1.62 6.16
C ASN A 116 -9.57 1.44 6.28
N LYS A 117 -10.35 1.95 5.30
CA LYS A 117 -11.81 1.77 5.28
C LYS A 117 -12.24 0.43 4.67
N PHE A 118 -11.31 -0.33 4.08
CA PHE A 118 -11.61 -1.57 3.39
C PHE A 118 -10.93 -2.75 4.09
N GLY A 119 -11.74 -3.75 4.45
CA GLY A 119 -11.22 -5.09 4.78
C GLY A 119 -10.73 -5.80 3.52
N LEU A 120 -9.93 -6.86 3.72
CA LEU A 120 -9.45 -7.69 2.62
C LEU A 120 -10.63 -8.38 1.91
N ASP A 121 -11.56 -8.95 2.68
CA ASP A 121 -12.81 -9.55 2.23
C ASP A 121 -13.64 -8.58 1.37
N ALA A 122 -13.77 -7.33 1.81
CA ALA A 122 -14.51 -6.31 1.08
C ALA A 122 -13.87 -6.01 -0.29
N LEU A 123 -12.55 -6.02 -0.39
CA LEU A 123 -11.85 -5.83 -1.66
C LEU A 123 -11.97 -7.06 -2.56
N VAL A 124 -11.87 -8.27 -1.99
CA VAL A 124 -12.12 -9.52 -2.73
C VAL A 124 -13.54 -9.53 -3.31
N ASN A 125 -14.55 -9.11 -2.56
CA ASN A 125 -15.93 -9.06 -3.07
C ASN A 125 -16.12 -8.10 -4.26
N LEU A 126 -15.25 -7.10 -4.41
CA LEU A 126 -15.29 -6.17 -5.55
C LEU A 126 -14.63 -6.73 -6.81
N THR A 127 -13.84 -7.81 -6.71
CA THR A 127 -13.14 -8.39 -7.87
C THR A 127 -14.11 -9.07 -8.84
N GLY A 128 -15.16 -9.71 -8.33
CA GLY A 128 -16.21 -10.34 -9.14
C GLY A 128 -16.93 -9.34 -10.07
N PRO A 129 -17.56 -8.28 -9.51
CA PRO A 129 -18.17 -7.21 -10.32
C PRO A 129 -17.16 -6.46 -11.20
N ALA A 130 -15.89 -6.41 -10.79
CA ALA A 130 -14.82 -5.86 -11.61
C ALA A 130 -14.32 -6.81 -12.71
N HIS A 131 -14.85 -8.04 -12.81
CA HIS A 131 -14.42 -9.08 -13.75
C HIS A 131 -12.93 -9.45 -13.63
N PHE A 132 -12.46 -9.62 -12.40
CA PHE A 132 -11.17 -10.23 -12.12
C PHE A 132 -11.36 -11.69 -11.69
N HIS A 133 -10.43 -12.54 -12.11
CA HIS A 133 -10.22 -13.84 -11.50
C HIS A 133 -9.15 -13.68 -10.41
N VAL A 134 -9.41 -14.20 -9.22
CA VAL A 134 -8.49 -14.10 -8.07
C VAL A 134 -7.99 -15.49 -7.74
N GLU A 135 -6.66 -15.66 -7.77
CA GLU A 135 -5.98 -16.86 -7.33
C GLU A 135 -5.10 -16.52 -6.13
N LEU A 136 -5.13 -17.36 -5.10
CA LEU A 136 -4.21 -17.30 -3.97
C LEU A 136 -3.35 -18.55 -3.98
N ALA A 137 -2.03 -18.36 -3.97
CA ALA A 137 -1.06 -19.42 -3.79
C ALA A 137 -0.34 -19.22 -2.46
N LEU A 138 -0.31 -20.28 -1.65
CA LEU A 138 0.47 -20.33 -0.42
C LEU A 138 1.80 -21.02 -0.73
N LYS A 139 2.88 -20.49 -0.17
CA LYS A 139 4.21 -21.09 -0.21
C LYS A 139 4.68 -21.23 1.22
N ASP A 140 5.34 -22.34 1.51
CA ASP A 140 6.05 -22.48 2.77
C ASP A 140 7.21 -21.48 2.78
N GLU A 141 7.37 -20.76 3.88
CA GLU A 141 8.60 -20.04 4.12
C GLU A 141 9.67 -21.09 4.44
N GLU A 142 10.71 -21.16 3.60
CA GLU A 142 11.88 -21.99 3.88
C GLU A 142 12.43 -21.52 5.22
N ALA A 143 12.18 -22.29 6.28
CA ALA A 143 12.69 -21.98 7.60
C ALA A 143 14.19 -21.77 7.45
N ALA A 144 14.66 -20.55 7.78
CA ALA A 144 16.07 -20.27 7.86
C ALA A 144 16.70 -21.37 8.72
N VAL A 145 17.44 -22.27 8.06
CA VAL A 145 18.09 -23.40 8.71
C VAL A 145 19.05 -22.79 9.72
N VAL A 146 18.69 -22.89 11.00
CA VAL A 146 19.54 -22.49 12.14
C VAL A 146 20.69 -23.46 12.28
#